data_AF-A0A7J6R000-F1
#
_entry.id   AF-A0A7J6R000-F1
#
_cell.length_a   1.000
_cell.length_b   1.000
_cell.length_c   1.000
_cell.angle_alpha   90.00
_cell.angle_beta   90.00
_cell.angle_gamma   90.00
#
_symmetry.space_group_name_H-M   'P 1'
#
loop_
_entity.id
_entity.type
_entity.pdbx_description
1 polymer ?
#
loop_
_entity_poly.entity_id
_entity_poly.type
_entity_poly.pdbx_seq_one_letter_code
_entity_poly.pdbx_strand_id
1 'polypeptide(L)'
;MATGFVAALQDPEKRKIWLADNMDNIRFWGIFTLVGLVLFYLSSDWDFSMLLTISSMISMFSFLMVVVKIETSKSVSGVSLKMFECYTLVSACRLMSIIPFEGYLPYDRSGDWLYQLTEAISLCLAGTVV
;
A
#
# COMPACT_ATOMS: atom_id res chain seq x y z
N MET A 1 -29.35 6.90 -16.28
CA MET A 1 -28.28 6.15 -16.97
C MET A 1 -27.38 5.53 -15.91
N ALA A 2 -27.78 4.39 -15.33
CA ALA A 2 -26.96 3.71 -14.34
C ALA A 2 -25.73 3.14 -15.05
N THR A 3 -24.55 3.52 -14.58
CA THR A 3 -23.26 3.05 -15.08
C THR A 3 -23.20 1.52 -15.05
N GLY A 4 -22.55 0.90 -16.04
CA GLY A 4 -22.55 -0.56 -16.22
C GLY A 4 -22.18 -1.38 -14.96
N PHE A 5 -21.43 -0.80 -14.03
CA PHE A 5 -21.11 -1.39 -12.73
C PHE A 5 -22.35 -1.59 -11.83
N VAL A 6 -23.18 -0.55 -11.67
CA VAL A 6 -24.40 -0.64 -10.82
C VAL A 6 -25.38 -1.63 -11.42
N ALA A 7 -25.50 -1.67 -12.75
CA ALA A 7 -26.32 -2.65 -13.45
C ALA A 7 -25.77 -4.09 -13.32
N ALA A 8 -24.46 -4.27 -13.30
CA ALA A 8 -23.83 -5.58 -13.11
C ALA A 8 -24.02 -6.14 -11.68
N LEU A 9 -24.16 -5.27 -10.68
CA LEU A 9 -24.40 -5.68 -9.29
C LEU A 9 -25.86 -6.07 -8.99
N GLN A 10 -26.81 -5.55 -9.77
CA GLN A 10 -28.25 -5.82 -9.59
C GLN A 10 -28.65 -7.23 -10.05
N ASP A 11 -27.99 -7.76 -11.08
CA ASP A 11 -28.26 -9.09 -11.62
C ASP A 11 -27.43 -10.14 -10.87
N PRO A 12 -28.05 -11.15 -10.23
CA PRO A 12 -27.33 -12.14 -9.43
C PRO A 12 -26.33 -12.97 -10.25
N GLU A 13 -26.57 -13.18 -11.54
CA GLU A 13 -25.66 -13.94 -12.42
C GLU A 13 -24.43 -13.08 -12.79
N LYS A 14 -24.66 -11.83 -13.20
CA LYS A 14 -23.56 -10.89 -13.52
C LYS A 14 -22.71 -10.57 -12.30
N ARG A 15 -23.31 -10.51 -11.11
CA ARG A 15 -22.59 -10.33 -9.85
C ARG A 15 -21.63 -11.48 -9.54
N LYS A 16 -22.05 -12.74 -9.75
CA LYS A 16 -21.18 -13.90 -9.53
C LYS A 16 -19.98 -13.88 -10.48
N ILE A 17 -20.21 -13.58 -11.76
CA ILE A 17 -19.16 -13.47 -12.77
C ILE A 17 -18.17 -12.36 -12.38
N TRP A 18 -18.68 -11.16 -12.04
CA TRP A 18 -17.84 -10.05 -11.62
C TRP A 18 -17.01 -10.36 -10.36
N LEU A 19 -17.61 -11.04 -9.37
CA LEU A 19 -16.90 -11.47 -8.17
C LEU A 19 -15.81 -12.49 -8.48
N ALA A 20 -16.07 -13.43 -9.39
CA ALA A 20 -15.08 -14.41 -9.81
C ALA A 20 -13.89 -13.72 -10.51
N ASP A 21 -14.17 -12.77 -11.42
CA ASP A 21 -13.14 -12.05 -12.17
C ASP A 21 -12.28 -11.12 -11.29
N ASN A 22 -12.83 -10.63 -10.17
CA ASN A 22 -12.16 -9.69 -9.27
C ASN A 22 -11.74 -10.31 -7.94
N MET A 23 -11.86 -11.64 -7.79
CA MET A 23 -11.63 -12.34 -6.53
C MET A 23 -10.23 -12.07 -5.96
N ASP A 24 -9.21 -12.05 -6.81
CA ASP A 24 -7.83 -11.81 -6.36
C ASP A 24 -7.65 -10.38 -5.86
N ASN A 25 -8.20 -9.38 -6.53
CA ASN A 25 -8.19 -8.00 -6.07
C ASN A 25 -8.90 -7.87 -4.71
N ILE A 26 -10.07 -8.49 -4.57
CA ILE A 26 -10.83 -8.49 -3.32
C ILE A 26 -10.02 -9.16 -2.20
N ARG A 27 -9.32 -10.26 -2.49
CA ARG A 27 -8.42 -10.92 -1.53
C ARG A 27 -7.27 -10.02 -1.12
N PHE A 28 -6.56 -9.39 -2.06
CA PHE A 28 -5.44 -8.49 -1.75
C PHE A 28 -5.89 -7.32 -0.88
N TRP A 29 -6.98 -6.64 -1.26
CA TRP A 29 -7.54 -5.55 -0.46
C TRP A 29 -8.05 -6.03 0.91
N GLY A 30 -8.76 -7.16 0.95
CA GLY A 30 -9.28 -7.72 2.21
C GLY A 30 -8.16 -8.11 3.18
N ILE A 31 -7.10 -8.75 2.70
CA ILE A 31 -5.92 -9.09 3.51
C ILE A 31 -5.20 -7.83 3.97
N PHE A 32 -4.97 -6.86 3.07
CA PHE A 32 -4.32 -5.60 3.43
C PHE A 32 -5.10 -4.84 4.51
N THR A 33 -6.43 -4.72 4.35
CA THR A 33 -7.28 -4.07 5.36
C THR A 33 -7.26 -4.83 6.68
N LEU A 34 -7.37 -6.16 6.66
CA LEU A 34 -7.34 -6.97 7.88
C LEU A 34 -6.01 -6.82 8.62
N VAL A 35 -4.89 -7.01 7.92
CA VAL A 35 -3.54 -6.88 8.49
C VAL A 35 -3.30 -5.45 8.96
N GLY A 36 -3.72 -4.46 8.18
CA GLY A 36 -3.64 -3.05 8.54
C GLY A 36 -4.38 -2.73 9.83
N LEU A 37 -5.61 -3.23 9.99
CA LEU A 37 -6.40 -3.06 11.21
C LEU A 37 -5.79 -3.78 12.41
N VAL A 38 -5.22 -4.97 12.22
CA VAL A 38 -4.55 -5.71 13.30
C VAL A 38 -3.29 -4.98 13.75
N LEU A 39 -2.42 -4.58 12.81
CA LEU A 39 -1.19 -3.84 13.12
C LEU A 39 -1.51 -2.51 13.79
N PHE A 40 -2.57 -1.85 13.34
CA PHE A 40 -3.09 -0.63 13.92
C PHE A 40 -3.57 -0.83 15.37
N TYR A 41 -4.41 -1.84 15.61
CA TYR A 41 -4.90 -2.15 16.95
C TYR A 41 -3.77 -2.51 17.93
N LEU A 42 -2.72 -3.19 17.46
CA LEU A 42 -1.61 -3.63 18.30
C LEU A 42 -0.56 -2.54 18.55
N SER A 43 -0.42 -1.59 17.63
CA SER A 43 0.72 -0.66 17.61
C SER A 43 0.32 0.79 17.82
N SER A 44 -0.96 1.12 17.93
CA SER A 44 -1.42 2.52 18.03
C SER A 44 -2.21 2.81 19.30
N ASP A 45 -1.86 3.92 19.92
CA ASP A 45 -2.51 4.57 21.06
C ASP A 45 -3.62 5.54 20.59
N TRP A 46 -3.99 5.50 19.31
CA TRP A 46 -5.08 6.27 18.68
C TRP A 46 -4.85 7.79 18.61
N ASP A 47 -3.59 8.20 18.71
CA ASP A 47 -3.19 9.59 18.56
C ASP A 47 -3.19 10.05 17.09
N PHE A 48 -3.35 11.35 16.86
CA PHE A 48 -3.38 11.93 15.51
C PHE A 48 -2.14 11.57 14.67
N SER A 49 -0.98 11.39 15.31
CA SER A 49 0.28 11.05 14.63
C SER A 49 0.25 9.68 13.93
N MET A 50 -0.68 8.79 14.31
CA MET A 50 -0.91 7.49 13.65
C MET A 50 -1.28 7.62 12.17
N LEU A 51 -1.85 8.76 11.75
CA LEU A 51 -2.23 9.00 10.36
C LEU A 51 -1.02 8.93 9.44
N LEU A 52 0.15 9.31 9.94
CA LEU A 52 1.41 9.19 9.20
C LEU A 52 1.70 7.72 8.89
N THR A 53 1.57 6.84 9.88
CA THR A 53 1.77 5.38 9.72
C THR A 53 0.75 4.79 8.76
N ILE A 54 -0.54 5.11 8.89
CA ILE A 54 -1.58 4.60 8.00
C ILE A 54 -1.32 5.06 6.55
N SER A 55 -0.93 6.32 6.36
CA SER A 55 -0.60 6.85 5.02
C SER A 55 0.60 6.14 4.40
N SER A 56 1.62 5.82 5.20
CA SER A 56 2.80 5.06 4.76
C SER A 56 2.42 3.63 4.39
N MET A 57 1.58 2.95 5.18
CA MET A 57 1.08 1.60 4.88
C MET A 57 0.29 1.54 3.57
N ILE A 58 -0.59 2.52 3.31
CA ILE A 58 -1.34 2.62 2.06
C ILE A 58 -0.39 2.86 0.88
N SER A 59 0.58 3.74 1.05
CA SER A 59 1.59 4.03 0.03
C SER A 59 2.45 2.80 -0.29
N MET A 60 2.93 2.09 0.73
CA MET A 60 3.66 0.83 0.60
C MET A 60 2.84 -0.22 -0.16
N PHE A 61 1.56 -0.37 0.18
CA PHE A 61 0.67 -1.29 -0.51
C PHE A 61 0.46 -0.92 -1.99
N SER A 62 0.43 0.37 -2.32
CA SER A 62 0.35 0.81 -3.71
C SER A 62 1.55 0.35 -4.54
N PHE A 63 2.77 0.47 -4.01
CA PHE A 63 3.98 -0.03 -4.67
C PHE A 63 3.96 -1.56 -4.78
N LEU A 64 3.55 -2.26 -3.72
CA LEU A 64 3.42 -3.72 -3.73
C LEU A 64 2.48 -4.19 -4.85
N MET A 65 1.32 -3.54 -5.00
CA MET A 65 0.36 -3.91 -6.05
C MET A 65 0.90 -3.67 -7.45
N VAL A 66 1.71 -2.63 -7.67
CA VAL A 66 2.38 -2.41 -8.95
C VAL A 66 3.40 -3.53 -9.22
N VAL A 67 4.23 -3.89 -8.24
CA VAL A 67 5.20 -4.99 -8.37
C VAL A 67 4.49 -6.31 -8.67
N VAL A 68 3.44 -6.65 -7.92
CA VAL A 68 2.63 -7.85 -8.17
C VAL A 68 2.05 -7.84 -9.58
N LYS A 69 1.57 -6.69 -10.07
CA LYS A 69 1.03 -6.56 -11.42
C LYS A 69 2.11 -6.77 -12.49
N ILE A 70 3.29 -6.18 -12.32
CA ILE A 70 4.44 -6.36 -13.21
C ILE A 70 4.80 -7.86 -13.28
N GLU A 71 4.90 -8.52 -12.13
CA GLU A 71 5.26 -9.94 -12.06
C GLU A 71 4.20 -10.87 -12.64
N THR A 72 2.92 -10.57 -12.41
CA THR A 72 1.82 -11.40 -12.92
C THR A 72 1.62 -11.23 -14.42
N SER A 73 1.75 -9.99 -14.93
CA SER A 73 1.52 -9.68 -16.34
C SER A 73 2.79 -9.75 -17.20
N LYS A 74 3.96 -9.94 -16.58
CA LYS A 74 5.29 -9.95 -17.21
C LYS A 74 5.49 -8.77 -18.16
N SER A 75 4.98 -7.61 -17.75
CA SER A 75 4.99 -6.38 -18.54
C SER A 75 5.03 -5.17 -17.63
N VAL A 76 5.83 -4.18 -18.03
CA VAL A 76 5.94 -2.85 -17.40
C VAL A 76 5.24 -1.77 -18.21
N SER A 77 4.44 -2.16 -19.21
CA SER A 77 3.73 -1.20 -20.06
C SER A 77 2.79 -0.32 -19.24
N GLY A 78 2.91 1.00 -19.39
CA GLY A 78 2.12 1.99 -18.64
C GLY A 78 2.69 2.36 -17.27
N VAL A 79 3.83 1.81 -16.85
CA VAL A 79 4.51 2.16 -15.60
C VAL A 79 5.65 3.17 -15.86
N SER A 80 5.68 4.26 -15.09
CA SER A 80 6.73 5.29 -15.22
C SER A 80 7.97 4.92 -14.42
N LEU A 81 9.07 4.54 -15.10
CA LEU A 81 10.36 4.25 -14.43
C LEU A 81 10.88 5.46 -13.62
N LYS A 82 10.72 6.68 -14.16
CA LYS A 82 11.18 7.91 -13.50
C LYS A 82 10.44 8.20 -12.20
N MET A 83 9.18 7.79 -12.09
CA MET A 83 8.46 7.86 -10.82
C MET A 83 9.13 6.97 -9.77
N PHE A 84 9.47 5.74 -10.13
CA PHE A 84 10.11 4.77 -9.22
C PHE A 84 11.52 5.20 -8.81
N GLU A 85 12.32 5.77 -9.71
CA GLU A 85 13.61 6.38 -9.38
C GLU A 85 13.44 7.51 -8.34
N CYS A 86 12.50 8.43 -8.57
CA CYS A 86 12.23 9.53 -7.65
C CYS A 86 11.75 9.03 -6.28
N TYR A 87 10.85 8.06 -6.23
CA TYR A 87 10.35 7.51 -4.96
C TYR A 87 11.41 6.71 -4.22
N THR A 88 12.31 6.02 -4.92
CA THR A 88 13.47 5.36 -4.30
C THR A 88 14.35 6.38 -3.59
N LEU A 89 14.66 7.52 -4.24
CA LEU A 89 15.43 8.60 -3.62
C LEU A 89 14.69 9.24 -2.43
N VAL A 90 13.39 9.51 -2.59
CA VAL A 90 12.57 10.09 -1.51
C VAL A 90 12.52 9.18 -0.29
N SER A 91 12.26 7.89 -0.48
CA SER A 91 12.20 6.92 0.62
C SER A 91 13.56 6.71 1.26
N ALA A 92 14.66 6.69 0.49
CA ALA A 92 16.01 6.62 1.05
C ALA A 92 16.34 7.87 1.90
N CYS A 93 16.07 9.07 1.39
CA CYS A 93 16.25 10.31 2.14
C CYS A 93 15.39 10.36 3.40
N ARG A 94 14.15 9.88 3.33
CA ARG A 94 13.28 9.81 4.51
C ARG A 94 13.81 8.82 5.55
N LEU A 95 14.23 7.62 5.14
CA LEU A 95 14.83 6.62 6.04
C LEU A 95 16.10 7.14 6.73
N MET A 96 16.93 7.91 6.01
CA MET A 96 18.09 8.59 6.59
C MET A 96 17.71 9.65 7.64
N SER A 97 16.50 10.20 7.60
CA SER A 97 15.99 11.10 8.64
C SER A 97 15.41 10.34 9.83
N ILE A 98 14.60 9.31 9.58
CA ILE A 98 13.80 8.66 10.63
C ILE A 98 14.57 7.61 11.43
N ILE A 99 15.56 6.92 10.84
CA ILE A 99 16.31 5.86 11.54
C ILE A 99 17.38 6.44 12.48
N PRO A 100 18.36 7.24 12.01
CA PRO A 100 19.43 7.71 12.89
C PRO A 100 19.08 8.95 13.73
N PHE A 101 18.16 9.81 13.25
CA PHE A 101 17.85 11.08 13.89
C PHE A 101 16.44 11.14 14.50
N GLU A 102 15.65 10.07 14.37
CA GLU A 102 14.24 10.01 14.80
C GLU A 102 13.40 11.19 14.28
N GLY A 103 13.81 11.76 13.14
CA GLY A 103 13.24 13.00 12.63
C GLY A 103 11.88 12.77 11.98
N TYR A 104 10.83 13.38 12.53
CA TYR A 104 9.44 13.25 12.07
C TYR A 104 8.85 11.83 12.22
N LEU A 105 9.29 11.08 13.24
CA LEU A 105 8.58 9.88 13.66
C LEU A 105 7.15 10.23 14.15
N PRO A 106 6.16 9.34 13.96
CA PRO A 106 4.93 9.37 14.73
C PRO A 106 5.26 9.39 16.23
N TYR A 107 4.57 10.22 17.00
CA TYR A 107 4.72 10.27 18.46
C TYR A 107 4.08 9.06 19.16
N ASP A 108 3.12 8.44 18.48
CA ASP A 108 2.47 7.20 18.85
C ASP A 108 3.42 6.00 18.80
N ARG A 109 3.12 4.91 19.52
CA ARG A 109 3.90 3.66 19.55
C ARG A 109 4.17 3.06 18.17
N SER A 110 3.37 3.39 17.17
CA SER A 110 3.60 2.97 15.79
C SER A 110 4.87 3.57 15.17
N GLY A 111 5.37 4.68 15.73
CA GLY A 111 6.64 5.29 15.34
C GLY A 111 7.86 4.43 15.71
N ASP A 112 7.80 3.69 16.82
CA ASP A 112 8.93 2.92 17.36
C ASP A 112 9.54 1.93 16.36
N TRP A 113 8.72 1.36 15.49
CA TRP A 113 9.17 0.34 14.54
C TRP A 113 8.32 0.27 13.28
N LEU A 114 6.99 0.38 13.41
CA LEU A 114 6.06 0.08 12.31
C LEU A 114 6.21 1.09 11.17
N TYR A 115 6.29 2.38 11.47
CA TYR A 115 6.51 3.43 10.46
C TYR A 115 7.86 3.29 9.74
N GLN A 116 8.92 2.99 10.50
CA GLN A 116 10.26 2.79 9.91
C GLN A 116 10.28 1.54 9.00
N LEU A 117 9.62 0.46 9.43
CA LEU A 117 9.49 -0.77 8.65
C LEU A 117 8.70 -0.53 7.35
N THR A 118 7.58 0.19 7.40
CA THR A 118 6.77 0.46 6.20
C THR A 118 7.50 1.32 5.18
N GLU A 119 8.28 2.30 5.63
CA GLU A 119 9.14 3.10 4.76
C GLU A 119 10.29 2.26 4.17
N ALA A 120 10.90 1.36 4.96
CA ALA A 120 11.94 0.45 4.49
C ALA A 120 11.42 -0.51 3.42
N ILE A 121 10.25 -1.12 3.64
CA ILE A 121 9.61 -1.99 2.64
C ILE A 121 9.26 -1.19 1.38
N SER A 122 8.77 0.04 1.53
CA SER A 122 8.48 0.92 0.39
C SER A 122 9.73 1.21 -0.44
N LEU A 123 10.87 1.47 0.20
CA LEU A 123 12.15 1.64 -0.48
C LEU A 123 12.54 0.37 -1.26
N CYS A 124 12.43 -0.80 -0.63
CA CYS A 124 12.76 -2.07 -1.30
C CYS A 124 11.85 -2.30 -2.50
N LEU A 125 10.52 -2.16 -2.35
CA LEU A 125 9.56 -2.35 -3.43
C LEU A 125 9.80 -1.36 -4.58
N ALA A 126 10.02 -0.09 -4.27
CA ALA A 126 10.33 0.90 -5.30
C ALA A 126 11.66 0.58 -6.02
N GLY A 127 12.67 0.17 -5.25
CA GLY A 127 13.98 -0.21 -5.76
C GLY A 127 13.97 -1.48 -6.62
N THR A 128 13.04 -2.43 -6.41
CA THR A 128 12.94 -3.62 -7.29
C THR A 128 12.48 -3.31 -8.72
N VAL A 129 11.89 -2.13 -8.95
CA VAL A 129 11.41 -1.69 -10.26
C VAL A 129 12.49 -0.92 -11.05
N VAL A 130 13.52 -0.41 -10.36
CA VAL A 130 14.64 0.38 -10.93
C VAL A 130 15.81 -0.53 -11.25
#